data_AF-A0A1I0Q3M1-F1
#
_entry.id   AF-A0A1I0Q3M1-F1
#
_cell.length_a   1.000
_cell.length_b   1.000
_cell.length_c   1.000
_cell.angle_alpha   90.00
_cell.angle_beta   90.00
_cell.angle_gamma   90.00
#
_symmetry.space_group_name_H-M   'P 1'
#
loop_
_entity.id
_entity.type
_entity.pdbx_description
1 polymer ?
#
loop_
_entity_poly.entity_id
_entity_poly.type
_entity_poly.pdbx_seq_one_letter_code
_entity_poly.pdbx_strand_id
1 'polypeptide(L)'
;MDFSLTTMFVLPPNNTLPVAGSTEDLLPKQFGVFGAAYQPYSSVNEPYLYLAQGRLENVPNTGSKKSGKIAKNKIVSWYKVTAEPNTYDQSTIVSDFQVKCGDQMTITIRAHSNYIDSGFANGYTQSVTVEAPCCGCGADPCTNTDPADVQLMLDDAIAKFMVSGPFMGSVLSNYIDVTREGEGADAKLIINGKPLTPDGRICDVSANPWEYDRLWYAVFVTKGADTTQDPLVYDRCEQIATVTTTPQYGFIRGNSEQIYQMEKYYYSYQSPEFKTLVNNPGWNGAYESYVVDGQYYDTYYLKFLSVDDLGTWDNSLPQDQTVIIAIPITQSAPFETIMTAYLGAAPTNVSPVVRTTTTTSSSTTSTFTSFN
;
A
#
# COMPACT_ATOMS: atom_id res chain seq x y z
N MET A 1 17.40 24.63 -1.23
CA MET A 1 16.94 24.09 0.07
C MET A 1 15.52 24.57 0.24
N ASP A 2 14.58 23.65 0.31
CA ASP A 2 13.16 23.99 0.42
C ASP A 2 12.84 24.09 1.93
N PHE A 3 12.82 25.30 2.47
CA PHE A 3 12.48 25.52 3.88
C PHE A 3 10.96 25.59 3.98
N SER A 4 10.34 24.46 4.35
CA SER A 4 8.91 24.39 4.64
C SER A 4 8.65 24.30 6.14
N LEU A 5 7.86 25.22 6.70
CA LEU A 5 7.37 25.11 8.08
C LEU A 5 6.20 24.10 8.13
N THR A 6 6.40 22.95 8.77
CA THR A 6 5.39 21.89 8.82
C THR A 6 4.59 21.91 10.12
N THR A 7 3.27 22.02 10.03
CA THR A 7 2.33 21.87 11.15
C THR A 7 1.52 20.60 10.96
N MET A 8 1.52 19.70 11.93
CA MET A 8 0.74 18.46 11.91
C MET A 8 -0.42 18.56 12.89
N PHE A 9 -1.63 18.17 12.49
CA PHE A 9 -2.81 18.06 13.35
C PHE A 9 -3.22 16.59 13.42
N VAL A 10 -3.55 16.10 14.61
CA VAL A 10 -4.12 14.76 14.80
C VAL A 10 -5.48 14.93 15.45
N LEU A 11 -6.54 14.52 14.76
CA LEU A 11 -7.89 14.66 15.27
C LEU A 11 -8.21 13.53 16.26
N PRO A 12 -8.80 13.83 17.43
CA PRO A 12 -9.25 12.79 18.34
C PRO A 12 -10.41 12.00 17.73
N PRO A 13 -10.65 10.76 18.17
CA PRO A 13 -11.87 10.05 17.84
C PRO A 13 -13.08 10.82 18.36
N ASN A 14 -14.12 10.92 17.54
CA ASN A 14 -15.35 11.69 17.75
C ASN A 14 -15.14 13.20 17.75
N ASN A 15 -14.16 13.71 17.00
CA ASN A 15 -14.02 15.15 16.80
C ASN A 15 -15.29 15.73 16.15
N THR A 16 -15.88 16.72 16.79
CA THR A 16 -16.99 17.50 16.21
C THR A 16 -16.47 18.87 15.81
N LEU A 17 -16.67 19.22 14.53
CA LEU A 17 -16.28 20.53 14.03
C LEU A 17 -17.10 21.61 14.75
N PRO A 18 -16.48 22.72 15.17
CA PRO A 18 -17.18 23.80 15.84
C PRO A 18 -18.20 24.45 14.90
N VAL A 19 -19.36 24.83 15.44
CA VAL A 19 -20.44 25.50 14.70
C VAL A 19 -20.62 26.97 15.10
N ALA A 20 -19.96 27.41 16.16
CA ALA A 20 -19.94 28.77 16.66
C ALA A 20 -18.63 29.04 17.43
N GLY A 21 -18.38 30.30 17.80
CA GLY A 21 -17.19 30.71 18.55
C GLY A 21 -16.01 31.05 17.64
N SER A 22 -14.81 31.07 18.21
CA SER A 22 -13.58 31.40 17.52
C SER A 22 -12.51 30.32 17.70
N THR A 23 -11.34 30.52 17.10
CA THR A 23 -10.18 29.65 17.34
C THR A 23 -9.77 29.60 18.82
N GLU A 24 -10.14 30.59 19.63
CA GLU A 24 -9.79 30.63 21.06
C GLU A 24 -10.79 29.85 21.94
N ASP A 25 -11.98 29.55 21.41
CA ASP A 25 -13.06 28.86 22.13
C ASP A 25 -13.01 27.33 21.96
N LEU A 26 -11.96 26.81 21.32
CA LEU A 26 -11.79 25.38 21.08
C LEU A 26 -11.53 24.63 22.39
N LEU A 27 -12.34 23.60 22.65
CA LEU A 27 -12.07 22.65 23.73
C LEU A 27 -10.75 21.91 23.48
N PRO A 28 -10.08 21.39 24.53
CA PRO A 28 -8.89 20.57 24.34
C PRO A 28 -9.12 19.44 23.34
N LYS A 29 -8.18 19.27 22.41
CA LYS A 29 -8.20 18.32 21.27
C LYS A 29 -9.22 18.64 20.16
N GLN A 30 -10.16 19.56 20.37
CA GLN A 30 -11.16 19.89 19.36
C GLN A 30 -10.50 20.58 18.17
N PHE A 31 -10.73 20.04 16.98
CA PHE A 31 -10.24 20.57 15.71
C PHE A 31 -11.37 21.25 14.93
N GLY A 32 -11.03 22.35 14.25
CA GLY A 32 -11.94 23.08 13.38
C GLY A 32 -11.26 23.73 12.18
N VAL A 33 -12.09 24.06 11.19
CA VAL A 33 -11.74 24.87 10.02
C VAL A 33 -12.39 26.24 10.18
N PHE A 34 -11.59 27.30 10.04
CA PHE A 34 -12.01 28.67 10.33
C PHE A 34 -11.75 29.59 9.14
N GLY A 35 -12.64 30.55 8.93
CA GLY A 35 -12.49 31.60 7.92
C GLY A 35 -11.59 32.74 8.37
N ALA A 36 -11.55 33.81 7.58
CA ALA A 36 -10.64 34.93 7.78
C ALA A 36 -10.85 35.69 9.09
N ALA A 37 -12.09 35.70 9.60
CA ALA A 37 -12.48 36.32 10.86
C ALA A 37 -12.31 35.38 12.08
N TYR A 38 -11.59 34.27 11.94
CA TYR A 38 -11.43 33.23 12.97
C TYR A 38 -12.75 32.61 13.44
N GLN A 39 -13.81 32.71 12.65
CA GLN A 39 -15.10 32.04 12.89
C GLN A 39 -15.16 30.70 12.15
N PRO A 40 -15.92 29.70 12.64
CA PRO A 40 -16.12 28.44 11.93
C PRO A 40 -16.51 28.67 10.48
N TYR A 41 -15.83 27.93 9.60
CA TYR A 41 -16.00 28.09 8.17
C TYR A 41 -17.44 27.77 7.74
N SER A 42 -18.09 28.75 7.11
CA SER A 42 -19.50 28.67 6.71
C SER A 42 -19.75 29.10 5.26
N SER A 43 -18.74 29.64 4.54
CA SER A 43 -18.92 30.14 3.17
C SER A 43 -17.69 29.92 2.29
N VAL A 44 -17.92 29.66 1.00
CA VAL A 44 -16.87 29.32 0.01
C VAL A 44 -16.00 30.48 -0.48
N ASN A 45 -16.30 31.71 -0.04
CA ASN A 45 -15.65 32.94 -0.54
C ASN A 45 -14.64 33.54 0.45
N GLU A 46 -14.23 32.79 1.46
CA GLU A 46 -13.19 33.23 2.39
C GLU A 46 -11.85 33.44 1.65
N PRO A 47 -11.13 34.56 1.85
CA PRO A 47 -9.85 34.81 1.18
C PRO A 47 -8.74 33.86 1.66
N TYR A 48 -8.84 33.38 2.90
CA TYR A 48 -7.94 32.40 3.49
C TYR A 48 -8.66 31.59 4.57
N LEU A 49 -8.18 30.36 4.77
CA LEU A 49 -8.59 29.50 5.87
C LEU A 49 -7.49 29.36 6.93
N TYR A 50 -7.94 29.05 8.14
CA TYR A 50 -7.10 28.55 9.22
C TYR A 50 -7.60 27.17 9.65
N LEU A 51 -6.64 26.29 9.92
CA LEU A 51 -6.86 25.05 10.63
C LEU A 51 -6.43 25.26 12.07
N ALA A 52 -7.31 24.96 13.01
CA ALA A 52 -6.99 25.17 14.41
C ALA A 52 -7.42 23.98 15.28
N GLN A 53 -6.64 23.73 16.33
CA GLN A 53 -6.89 22.68 17.30
C GLN A 53 -6.69 23.21 18.73
N GLY A 54 -7.64 22.95 19.61
CA GLY A 54 -7.51 23.25 21.04
C GLY A 54 -6.39 22.43 21.66
N ARG A 55 -5.50 23.09 22.41
CA ARG A 55 -4.35 22.43 23.03
C ARG A 55 -4.77 21.60 24.25
N LEU A 56 -4.09 20.47 24.45
CA LEU A 56 -4.14 19.69 25.68
C LEU A 56 -3.45 20.41 26.83
N GLU A 57 -2.30 20.99 26.53
CA GLU A 57 -1.48 21.72 27.49
C GLU A 57 -2.07 23.10 27.74
N ASN A 58 -2.30 23.43 29.01
CA ASN A 58 -2.68 24.77 29.43
C ASN A 58 -1.42 25.66 29.51
N VAL A 59 -0.93 26.10 28.35
CA VAL A 59 0.19 27.06 28.27
C VAL A 59 -0.39 28.47 28.43
N PRO A 60 -0.01 29.25 29.47
CA PRO A 60 -0.55 30.58 29.71
C PRO A 60 -0.40 31.49 28.48
N ASN A 61 -1.48 32.16 28.08
CA ASN A 61 -1.53 33.08 26.92
C ASN A 61 -1.27 32.45 25.54
N THR A 62 -1.21 31.12 25.46
CA THR A 62 -1.09 30.39 24.20
C THR A 62 -2.41 29.64 23.98
N GLY A 63 -3.28 30.22 23.15
CA GLY A 63 -4.58 29.64 22.80
C GLY A 63 -4.48 28.38 21.93
N SER A 64 -5.33 28.28 20.91
CA SER A 64 -5.28 27.12 20.01
C SER A 64 -4.00 27.03 19.18
N LYS A 65 -3.63 25.80 18.83
CA LYS A 65 -2.64 25.50 17.81
C LYS A 65 -3.25 25.82 16.44
N LYS A 66 -2.65 26.73 15.69
CA LYS A 66 -3.18 27.28 14.42
C LYS A 66 -2.21 27.06 13.27
N SER A 67 -2.73 26.79 12.08
CA SER A 67 -1.96 26.85 10.84
C SER A 67 -1.69 28.29 10.44
N GLY A 68 -0.79 28.50 9.47
CA GLY A 68 -0.77 29.76 8.73
C GLY A 68 -2.01 29.95 7.85
N LYS A 69 -2.05 31.09 7.16
CA LYS A 69 -3.12 31.48 6.25
C LYS A 69 -3.09 30.63 4.98
N ILE A 70 -4.14 29.84 4.75
CA ILE A 70 -4.28 28.98 3.57
C ILE A 70 -5.12 29.72 2.52
N ALA A 71 -4.48 30.34 1.54
CA ALA A 71 -5.15 30.94 0.39
C ALA A 71 -5.22 29.98 -0.79
N LYS A 72 -6.40 29.85 -1.41
CA LYS A 72 -6.64 28.93 -2.52
C LYS A 72 -5.68 29.10 -3.71
N ASN A 73 -5.32 30.35 -4.03
CA ASN A 73 -4.42 30.69 -5.14
C ASN A 73 -2.92 30.51 -4.83
N LYS A 74 -2.57 30.06 -3.61
CA LYS A 74 -1.19 29.87 -3.14
C LYS A 74 -0.86 28.40 -2.84
N ILE A 75 -1.75 27.48 -3.21
CA ILE A 75 -1.56 26.05 -2.98
C ILE A 75 -0.62 25.48 -4.03
N VAL A 76 0.41 24.80 -3.54
CA VAL A 76 1.42 24.10 -4.33
C VAL A 76 1.05 22.63 -4.50
N SER A 77 0.56 22.00 -3.42
CA SER A 77 0.17 20.59 -3.44
C SER A 77 -0.96 20.31 -2.46
N TRP A 78 -1.92 19.49 -2.88
CA TRP A 78 -3.04 19.01 -2.07
C TRP A 78 -3.31 17.56 -2.45
N TYR A 79 -3.16 16.63 -1.49
CA TYR A 79 -3.46 15.22 -1.71
C TYR A 79 -3.81 14.50 -0.41
N LYS A 80 -4.52 13.38 -0.58
CA LYS A 80 -4.87 12.46 0.51
C LYS A 80 -4.10 11.15 0.37
N VAL A 81 -3.65 10.62 1.50
CA VAL A 81 -3.18 9.25 1.66
C VAL A 81 -4.18 8.52 2.56
N THR A 82 -4.91 7.57 1.96
CA THR A 82 -5.91 6.77 2.67
C THR A 82 -5.23 5.72 3.54
N ALA A 83 -5.68 5.58 4.78
CA ALA A 83 -5.22 4.50 5.64
C ALA A 83 -5.59 3.14 5.07
N GLU A 84 -4.73 2.15 5.27
CA GLU A 84 -5.00 0.76 4.88
C GLU A 84 -4.71 -0.12 6.09
N PRO A 85 -5.73 -0.72 6.72
CA PRO A 85 -5.52 -1.57 7.88
C PRO A 85 -5.08 -2.99 7.52
N ASN A 86 -5.21 -3.40 6.26
CA ASN A 86 -4.89 -4.76 5.84
C ASN A 86 -3.55 -4.82 5.10
N THR A 87 -2.76 -5.86 5.40
CA THR A 87 -1.75 -6.33 4.45
C THR A 87 -2.43 -7.15 3.36
N TYR A 88 -1.96 -7.00 2.13
CA TYR A 88 -2.36 -7.92 1.07
C TYR A 88 -1.11 -8.54 0.43
N ASP A 89 -1.17 -9.86 0.30
CA ASP A 89 -0.19 -10.65 -0.43
C ASP A 89 -0.72 -10.98 -1.82
N GLN A 90 0.18 -11.08 -2.80
CA GLN A 90 -0.19 -11.52 -4.13
C GLN A 90 -0.60 -13.01 -4.09
N SER A 91 -1.80 -13.30 -4.60
CA SER A 91 -2.31 -14.67 -4.79
C SER A 91 -2.57 -14.94 -6.27
N THR A 92 -2.11 -16.09 -6.75
CA THR A 92 -2.36 -16.56 -8.12
C THR A 92 -3.03 -17.92 -8.07
N ILE A 93 -4.18 -18.02 -8.73
CA ILE A 93 -4.96 -19.25 -8.86
C ILE A 93 -4.79 -19.77 -10.28
N VAL A 94 -4.40 -21.03 -10.40
CA VAL A 94 -4.39 -21.76 -11.66
C VAL A 94 -5.54 -22.76 -11.65
N SER A 95 -6.42 -22.66 -12.65
CA SER A 95 -7.63 -23.49 -12.80
C SER A 95 -7.79 -23.97 -14.24
N ASP A 96 -8.82 -24.79 -14.48
CA ASP A 96 -9.25 -25.20 -15.82
C ASP A 96 -8.15 -25.90 -16.64
N PHE A 97 -7.51 -26.89 -16.03
CA PHE A 97 -6.43 -27.66 -16.65
C PHE A 97 -6.94 -28.49 -17.84
N GLN A 98 -6.47 -28.17 -19.04
CA GLN A 98 -6.76 -28.85 -20.31
C GLN A 98 -5.67 -29.86 -20.69
N VAL A 99 -5.43 -30.84 -19.81
CA VAL A 99 -4.36 -31.84 -19.98
C VAL A 99 -4.96 -33.14 -20.52
N LYS A 100 -4.28 -33.81 -21.46
CA LYS A 100 -4.63 -35.15 -21.95
C LYS A 100 -3.71 -36.22 -21.35
N CYS A 101 -4.11 -37.49 -21.40
CA CYS A 101 -3.26 -38.60 -20.95
C CYS A 101 -1.88 -38.55 -21.66
N GLY A 102 -0.79 -38.64 -20.88
CA GLY A 102 0.58 -38.57 -21.41
C GLY A 102 1.05 -37.17 -21.85
N ASP A 103 0.23 -36.13 -21.69
CA ASP A 103 0.72 -34.76 -21.88
C ASP A 103 1.66 -34.36 -20.73
N GLN A 104 2.72 -33.65 -21.08
CA GLN A 104 3.57 -32.99 -20.10
C GLN A 104 3.10 -31.56 -19.89
N MET A 105 3.15 -31.10 -18.64
CA MET A 105 2.88 -29.73 -18.23
C MET A 105 4.11 -29.17 -17.51
N THR A 106 4.50 -27.96 -17.87
CA THR A 106 5.48 -27.19 -17.11
C THR A 106 4.81 -25.99 -16.45
N ILE A 107 5.01 -25.86 -15.14
CA ILE A 107 4.65 -24.68 -14.36
C ILE A 107 5.92 -23.92 -14.04
N THR A 108 5.99 -22.66 -14.47
CA THR A 108 7.12 -21.77 -14.20
C THR A 108 6.67 -20.66 -13.27
N ILE A 109 7.38 -20.47 -12.17
CA ILE A 109 7.20 -19.33 -11.26
C ILE A 109 8.44 -18.47 -11.35
N ARG A 110 8.25 -17.17 -11.64
CA ARG A 110 9.32 -16.16 -11.59
C ARG A 110 9.00 -15.14 -10.51
N ALA A 111 9.80 -15.12 -9.46
CA ALA A 111 9.65 -14.23 -8.32
C ALA A 111 10.67 -13.10 -8.37
N HIS A 112 10.25 -11.93 -7.90
CA HIS A 112 11.04 -10.70 -7.83
C HIS A 112 10.78 -10.01 -6.50
N SER A 113 11.84 -9.49 -5.91
CA SER A 113 11.85 -8.68 -4.71
C SER A 113 13.16 -7.91 -4.68
N ASN A 114 13.28 -6.84 -3.90
CA ASN A 114 14.54 -6.10 -3.78
C ASN A 114 15.70 -7.03 -3.35
N TYR A 115 15.44 -7.97 -2.45
CA TYR A 115 16.39 -9.00 -2.05
C TYR A 115 16.67 -10.01 -3.17
N ILE A 116 15.64 -10.56 -3.81
CA ILE A 116 15.80 -11.54 -4.89
C ILE A 116 16.56 -10.94 -6.06
N ASP A 117 16.24 -9.71 -6.47
CA ASP A 117 16.87 -9.04 -7.60
C ASP A 117 18.34 -8.71 -7.31
N SER A 118 18.71 -8.54 -6.03
CA SER A 118 20.12 -8.38 -5.63
C SER A 118 20.96 -9.66 -5.81
N GLY A 119 20.35 -10.84 -5.67
CA GLY A 119 20.99 -12.15 -5.89
C GLY A 119 20.79 -12.73 -7.29
N PHE A 120 19.71 -12.34 -7.97
CA PHE A 120 19.25 -12.85 -9.27
C PHE A 120 18.76 -11.69 -10.14
N ALA A 121 19.60 -11.15 -11.01
CA ALA A 121 19.32 -9.93 -11.78
C ALA A 121 18.04 -9.94 -12.66
N ASN A 122 17.47 -11.12 -12.95
CA ASN A 122 16.23 -11.29 -13.72
C ASN A 122 15.12 -11.97 -12.90
N GLY A 123 15.18 -11.88 -11.58
CA GLY A 123 14.31 -12.62 -10.66
C GLY A 123 14.70 -14.09 -10.53
N TYR A 124 14.22 -14.71 -9.46
CA TYR A 124 14.39 -16.15 -9.24
C TYR A 124 13.33 -16.91 -10.03
N THR A 125 13.75 -17.75 -10.97
CA THR A 125 12.84 -18.56 -11.80
C THR A 125 12.99 -20.04 -11.46
N GLN A 126 11.88 -20.71 -11.19
CA GLN A 126 11.82 -22.17 -11.01
C GLN A 126 10.73 -22.74 -11.92
N SER A 127 11.11 -23.73 -12.70
CA SER A 127 10.21 -24.51 -13.56
C SER A 127 10.07 -25.93 -13.00
N VAL A 128 8.84 -26.41 -12.86
CA VAL A 128 8.54 -27.80 -12.53
C VAL A 128 7.79 -28.42 -13.68
N THR A 129 8.27 -29.57 -14.16
CA THR A 129 7.60 -30.35 -15.20
C THR A 129 6.99 -31.60 -14.57
N VAL A 130 5.71 -31.82 -14.86
CA VAL A 130 4.92 -32.98 -14.45
C VAL A 130 4.31 -33.64 -15.67
N GLU A 131 4.09 -34.94 -15.60
CA GLU A 131 3.52 -35.73 -16.67
C GLU A 131 2.17 -36.27 -16.21
N ALA A 132 1.15 -36.14 -17.05
CA ALA A 132 -0.14 -36.73 -16.77
C ALA A 132 -0.02 -38.26 -16.79
N PRO A 133 -0.56 -38.97 -15.78
CA PRO A 133 -0.46 -40.42 -15.73
C PRO A 133 -1.06 -41.06 -16.99
N CYS A 134 -0.45 -42.17 -17.42
CA CYS A 134 -0.92 -42.92 -18.58
C CYS A 134 -2.27 -43.56 -18.28
N CYS A 135 -3.28 -43.24 -19.08
CA CYS A 135 -4.58 -43.89 -19.00
C CYS A 135 -4.45 -45.40 -19.28
N GLY A 136 -5.09 -46.24 -18.45
CA GLY A 136 -5.02 -47.69 -18.58
C GLY A 136 -5.39 -48.17 -19.99
N CYS A 137 -4.56 -49.06 -20.55
CA CYS A 137 -4.56 -49.52 -21.94
C CYS A 137 -5.87 -50.21 -22.41
N GLY A 138 -6.94 -49.44 -22.60
CA GLY A 138 -8.23 -49.95 -23.11
C GLY A 138 -8.76 -49.24 -24.35
N ALA A 139 -8.42 -47.97 -24.57
CA ALA A 139 -8.82 -47.22 -25.76
C ALA A 139 -7.80 -46.13 -26.10
N ASP A 140 -7.06 -46.30 -27.19
CA ASP A 140 -6.22 -45.27 -27.77
C ASP A 140 -7.06 -44.44 -28.78
N PRO A 141 -7.10 -43.09 -28.72
CA PRO A 141 -6.67 -42.22 -27.63
C PRO A 141 -7.78 -41.97 -26.60
N CYS A 142 -7.47 -42.07 -25.31
CA CYS A 142 -8.35 -41.58 -24.24
C CYS A 142 -8.52 -40.07 -24.40
N THR A 143 -9.73 -39.63 -24.75
CA THR A 143 -10.02 -38.21 -24.98
C THR A 143 -10.10 -37.38 -23.70
N ASN A 144 -10.21 -38.03 -22.54
CA ASN A 144 -10.43 -37.40 -21.24
C ASN A 144 -9.43 -37.94 -20.21
N THR A 145 -8.72 -37.05 -19.54
CA THR A 145 -7.96 -37.33 -18.31
C THR A 145 -8.96 -37.50 -17.17
N ASP A 146 -8.79 -38.52 -16.31
CA ASP A 146 -9.65 -38.67 -15.14
C ASP A 146 -9.46 -37.44 -14.24
N PRO A 147 -10.53 -36.82 -13.73
CA PRO A 147 -10.47 -35.86 -12.63
C PRO A 147 -9.45 -36.21 -11.53
N ALA A 148 -9.36 -37.50 -11.15
CA ALA A 148 -8.41 -37.98 -10.16
C ALA A 148 -6.93 -37.92 -10.62
N ASP A 149 -6.68 -38.02 -11.92
CA ASP A 149 -5.34 -37.96 -12.50
C ASP A 149 -4.80 -36.52 -12.51
N VAL A 150 -5.66 -35.53 -12.76
CA VAL A 150 -5.32 -34.10 -12.61
C VAL A 150 -4.89 -33.81 -11.18
N GLN A 151 -5.58 -34.40 -10.21
CA GLN A 151 -5.29 -34.22 -8.78
C GLN A 151 -3.90 -34.77 -8.40
N LEU A 152 -3.54 -35.97 -8.88
CA LEU A 152 -2.23 -36.56 -8.66
C LEU A 152 -1.11 -35.76 -9.33
N MET A 153 -1.36 -35.22 -10.51
CA MET A 153 -0.42 -34.36 -11.23
C MET A 153 -0.13 -33.06 -10.47
N LEU A 154 -1.15 -32.45 -9.86
CA LEU A 154 -0.99 -31.26 -9.02
C LEU A 154 -0.21 -31.56 -7.73
N ASP A 155 -0.44 -32.72 -7.11
CA ASP A 155 0.33 -33.15 -5.94
C ASP A 155 1.81 -33.41 -6.27
N ASP A 156 2.10 -34.03 -7.42
CA ASP A 156 3.47 -34.19 -7.91
C ASP A 156 4.13 -32.83 -8.20
N ALA A 157 3.39 -31.88 -8.76
CA ALA A 157 3.89 -30.53 -8.98
C ALA A 157 4.25 -29.83 -7.67
N ILE A 158 3.38 -29.89 -6.66
CA ILE A 158 3.62 -29.32 -5.32
C ILE A 158 4.84 -29.99 -4.69
N ALA A 159 4.93 -31.32 -4.71
CA ALA A 159 6.07 -32.05 -4.15
C ALA A 159 7.39 -31.64 -4.82
N LYS A 160 7.39 -31.51 -6.15
CA LYS A 160 8.55 -31.02 -6.90
C LYS A 160 8.88 -29.58 -6.58
N PHE A 161 7.91 -28.68 -6.41
CA PHE A 161 8.19 -27.30 -5.99
C PHE A 161 8.87 -27.22 -4.62
N MET A 162 8.51 -28.11 -3.69
CA MET A 162 9.11 -28.16 -2.35
C MET A 162 10.56 -28.69 -2.34
N VAL A 163 10.93 -29.53 -3.32
CA VAL A 163 12.22 -30.25 -3.34
C VAL A 163 13.20 -29.71 -4.39
N SER A 164 12.72 -29.12 -5.50
CA SER A 164 13.57 -28.72 -6.64
C SER A 164 14.27 -27.36 -6.43
N GLY A 165 15.29 -27.34 -5.57
CA GLY A 165 16.33 -26.33 -5.60
C GLY A 165 17.69 -26.97 -5.88
N PRO A 166 18.58 -26.38 -6.69
CA PRO A 166 19.92 -26.92 -6.96
C PRO A 166 20.81 -27.03 -5.70
N PHE A 167 20.37 -26.48 -4.57
CA PHE A 167 21.08 -26.47 -3.30
C PHE A 167 20.08 -26.74 -2.16
N MET A 168 19.94 -28.01 -1.75
CA MET A 168 19.27 -28.45 -0.51
C MET A 168 18.05 -27.59 -0.10
N GLY A 169 16.92 -27.80 -0.77
CA GLY A 169 15.67 -27.07 -0.56
C GLY A 169 15.41 -26.07 -1.68
N SER A 170 14.14 -25.92 -2.09
CA SER A 170 13.75 -24.84 -2.99
C SER A 170 13.90 -23.49 -2.28
N VAL A 171 14.70 -22.57 -2.84
CA VAL A 171 14.78 -21.18 -2.34
C VAL A 171 13.41 -20.49 -2.47
N LEU A 172 12.60 -20.90 -3.45
CA LEU A 172 11.24 -20.39 -3.68
C LEU A 172 10.29 -20.70 -2.53
N SER A 173 10.45 -21.85 -1.84
CA SER A 173 9.54 -22.23 -0.74
C SER A 173 9.67 -21.32 0.49
N ASN A 174 10.77 -20.56 0.60
CA ASN A 174 10.92 -19.52 1.61
C ASN A 174 10.05 -18.28 1.31
N TYR A 175 9.68 -18.08 0.04
CA TYR A 175 9.01 -16.88 -0.45
C TYR A 175 7.58 -17.14 -0.91
N ILE A 176 7.25 -18.37 -1.30
CA ILE A 176 5.97 -18.72 -1.92
C ILE A 176 5.47 -20.04 -1.33
N ASP A 177 4.19 -20.08 -0.97
CA ASP A 177 3.46 -21.30 -0.66
C ASP A 177 2.64 -21.74 -1.88
N VAL A 178 2.72 -23.02 -2.20
CA VAL A 178 1.94 -23.64 -3.27
C VAL A 178 1.07 -24.73 -2.65
N THR A 179 -0.25 -24.58 -2.76
CA THR A 179 -1.23 -25.53 -2.21
C THR A 179 -2.27 -25.90 -3.26
N ARG A 180 -2.95 -27.02 -3.06
CA ARG A 180 -4.11 -27.42 -3.87
C ARG A 180 -5.39 -27.11 -3.11
N GLU A 181 -6.40 -26.60 -3.83
CA GLU A 181 -7.78 -26.52 -3.36
C GLU A 181 -8.68 -27.33 -4.30
N GLY A 182 -9.70 -27.98 -3.75
CA GLY A 182 -10.63 -28.81 -4.51
C GLY A 182 -10.12 -30.22 -4.79
N GLU A 183 -11.01 -31.02 -5.41
CA GLU A 183 -10.78 -32.41 -5.80
C GLU A 183 -11.26 -32.61 -7.24
N GLY A 184 -10.67 -33.59 -7.93
CA GLY A 184 -11.09 -33.93 -9.28
C GLY A 184 -10.87 -32.81 -10.32
N ALA A 185 -11.90 -32.56 -11.14
CA ALA A 185 -11.85 -31.59 -12.24
C ALA A 185 -11.88 -30.14 -11.76
N ASP A 186 -12.33 -29.91 -10.53
CA ASP A 186 -12.38 -28.59 -9.90
C ASP A 186 -11.09 -28.28 -9.11
N ALA A 187 -10.07 -29.15 -9.20
CA ALA A 187 -8.81 -28.95 -8.52
C ALA A 187 -8.07 -27.72 -9.06
N LYS A 188 -7.65 -26.85 -8.15
CA LYS A 188 -6.95 -25.59 -8.43
C LYS A 188 -5.61 -25.58 -7.72
N LEU A 189 -4.62 -24.96 -8.35
CA LEU A 189 -3.35 -24.63 -7.71
C LEU A 189 -3.42 -23.20 -7.17
N ILE A 190 -3.22 -23.03 -5.87
CA ILE A 190 -3.12 -21.73 -5.22
C ILE A 190 -1.65 -21.47 -4.93
N ILE A 191 -1.16 -20.35 -5.46
CA ILE A 191 0.20 -19.87 -5.24
C ILE A 191 0.06 -18.57 -4.46
N ASN A 192 0.62 -18.51 -3.26
CA ASN A 192 0.58 -17.34 -2.38
C ASN A 192 1.99 -16.86 -2.08
N GLY A 193 2.23 -15.55 -2.20
CA GLY A 193 3.47 -14.94 -1.71
C GLY A 193 3.45 -14.88 -0.18
N LYS A 194 4.60 -15.14 0.45
CA LYS A 194 4.81 -14.89 1.88
C LYS A 194 5.21 -13.42 2.09
N PRO A 195 4.82 -12.82 3.22
CA PRO A 195 5.32 -11.49 3.58
C PRO A 195 6.81 -11.58 3.96
N LEU A 196 7.63 -10.61 3.50
CA LEU A 196 9.09 -10.59 3.67
C LEU A 196 9.59 -9.31 4.37
N THR A 197 10.60 -9.44 5.24
CA THR A 197 11.38 -8.29 5.73
C THR A 197 12.27 -7.72 4.60
N PRO A 198 12.90 -6.53 4.76
CA PRO A 198 13.83 -5.96 3.78
C PRO A 198 15.07 -6.83 3.58
N ASP A 199 15.39 -7.68 4.56
CA ASP A 199 16.50 -8.64 4.53
C ASP A 199 16.10 -10.01 3.93
N GLY A 200 14.91 -10.14 3.34
CA GLY A 200 14.45 -11.38 2.73
C GLY A 200 14.18 -12.52 3.71
N ARG A 201 13.97 -12.21 5.00
CA ARG A 201 13.55 -13.18 6.03
C ARG A 201 12.02 -13.22 6.12
N ILE A 202 11.47 -14.36 6.51
CA ILE A 202 10.04 -14.50 6.82
C ILE A 202 9.73 -13.51 7.95
N CYS A 203 8.94 -12.47 7.66
CA CYS A 203 8.58 -11.49 8.66
C CYS A 203 7.36 -11.97 9.44
N ASP A 204 7.41 -11.80 10.77
CA ASP A 204 6.19 -11.62 11.52
C ASP A 204 5.71 -10.18 11.25
N VAL A 205 4.64 -10.07 10.47
CA VAL A 205 4.02 -8.79 10.09
C VAL A 205 3.62 -7.98 11.33
N SER A 206 3.38 -8.65 12.47
CA SER A 206 3.05 -7.98 13.73
C SER A 206 4.26 -7.37 14.45
N ALA A 207 5.49 -7.80 14.11
CA ALA A 207 6.70 -7.44 14.85
C ALA A 207 7.45 -6.24 14.26
N ASN A 208 7.42 -6.01 12.93
CA ASN A 208 8.09 -4.87 12.27
C ASN A 208 7.30 -4.38 11.05
N PRO A 209 6.25 -3.55 11.22
CA PRO A 209 5.40 -3.08 10.13
C PRO A 209 5.99 -2.01 9.21
N TRP A 210 7.25 -1.63 9.42
CA TRP A 210 7.88 -0.46 8.78
C TRP A 210 8.92 -0.84 7.72
N GLU A 211 9.20 -2.12 7.59
CA GLU A 211 10.31 -2.68 6.86
C GLU A 211 9.78 -3.91 6.11
N TYR A 212 9.34 -3.70 4.86
CA TYR A 212 8.85 -4.78 3.99
C TYR A 212 9.53 -4.73 2.63
N ASP A 213 9.92 -5.90 2.13
CA ASP A 213 10.27 -6.07 0.72
C ASP A 213 9.01 -6.46 -0.07
N ARG A 214 8.83 -5.86 -1.25
CA ARG A 214 7.69 -6.16 -2.12
C ARG A 214 8.01 -7.39 -2.96
N LEU A 215 7.48 -8.54 -2.54
CA LEU A 215 7.47 -9.73 -3.39
C LEU A 215 6.38 -9.61 -4.47
N TRP A 216 6.77 -9.74 -5.73
CA TRP A 216 5.85 -9.94 -6.84
C TRP A 216 6.32 -11.10 -7.70
N TYR A 217 5.39 -11.84 -8.28
CA TYR A 217 5.76 -13.02 -9.08
C TYR A 217 4.83 -13.21 -10.28
N ALA A 218 5.34 -13.87 -11.30
CA ALA A 218 4.60 -14.28 -12.49
C ALA A 218 4.53 -15.81 -12.54
N VAL A 219 3.35 -16.34 -12.86
CA VAL A 219 3.11 -17.77 -13.01
C VAL A 219 2.77 -18.05 -14.46
N PHE A 220 3.42 -19.06 -15.03
CA PHE A 220 3.20 -19.51 -16.39
C PHE A 220 2.91 -21.01 -16.39
N VAL A 221 1.93 -21.43 -17.20
CA VAL A 221 1.58 -22.85 -17.35
C VAL A 221 1.55 -23.19 -18.82
N THR A 222 2.34 -24.19 -19.21
CA THR A 222 2.56 -24.55 -20.62
C THR A 222 2.52 -26.03 -20.85
N LYS A 223 2.15 -26.41 -22.08
CA LYS A 223 2.29 -27.77 -22.57
C LYS A 223 3.75 -28.10 -22.94
N GLY A 224 4.19 -29.31 -22.61
CA GLY A 224 5.52 -29.85 -22.94
C GLY A 224 6.59 -29.49 -21.91
N ALA A 225 7.77 -30.09 -22.05
CA ALA A 225 8.95 -29.81 -21.23
C ALA A 225 9.56 -28.43 -21.53
N ASP A 226 10.27 -27.85 -20.55
CA ASP A 226 10.89 -26.54 -20.65
C ASP A 226 11.89 -26.48 -21.82
N THR A 227 11.52 -25.82 -22.92
CA THR A 227 12.42 -25.60 -24.06
C THR A 227 13.35 -24.46 -23.72
N THR A 228 14.63 -24.76 -23.58
CA THR A 228 15.70 -23.87 -23.06
C THR A 228 16.02 -22.63 -23.91
N GLN A 229 15.19 -22.24 -24.89
CA GLN A 229 15.56 -21.21 -25.88
C GLN A 229 15.00 -19.80 -25.65
N ASP A 230 13.97 -19.57 -24.84
CA ASP A 230 13.60 -18.19 -24.49
C ASP A 230 12.70 -18.08 -23.24
N PRO A 231 13.25 -17.77 -22.05
CA PRO A 231 12.45 -17.53 -20.86
C PRO A 231 11.85 -16.10 -20.81
N LEU A 232 12.09 -15.24 -21.81
CA LEU A 232 11.75 -13.82 -21.81
C LEU A 232 10.61 -13.45 -22.77
N VAL A 233 10.33 -14.25 -23.80
CA VAL A 233 9.30 -13.94 -24.79
C VAL A 233 8.00 -14.71 -24.53
N TYR A 234 6.91 -13.96 -24.37
CA TYR A 234 5.52 -14.40 -24.22
C TYR A 234 4.96 -14.94 -25.56
N ASP A 235 5.68 -15.80 -26.28
CA ASP A 235 5.17 -16.47 -27.48
C ASP A 235 5.01 -17.96 -27.16
N ARG A 236 3.99 -18.25 -26.34
CA ARG A 236 3.69 -19.60 -25.87
C ARG A 236 2.32 -20.03 -26.39
N CYS A 237 2.30 -20.58 -27.59
CA CYS A 237 1.08 -20.92 -28.36
C CYS A 237 0.16 -22.00 -27.74
N GLU A 238 0.50 -22.62 -26.60
CA GLU A 238 -0.36 -23.63 -25.97
C GLU A 238 -0.40 -23.47 -24.44
N GLN A 239 -1.20 -22.50 -23.97
CA GLN A 239 -1.65 -22.44 -22.58
C GLN A 239 -2.68 -23.54 -22.32
N ILE A 240 -2.45 -24.32 -21.26
CA ILE A 240 -3.28 -25.47 -20.89
C ILE A 240 -4.02 -25.26 -19.57
N ALA A 241 -4.02 -24.05 -19.03
CA ALA A 241 -4.74 -23.70 -17.81
C ALA A 241 -5.07 -22.20 -17.80
N THR A 242 -6.13 -21.83 -17.09
CA THR A 242 -6.47 -20.45 -16.77
C THR A 242 -5.60 -19.98 -15.61
N VAL A 243 -4.85 -18.90 -15.78
CA VAL A 243 -4.07 -18.27 -14.70
C VAL A 243 -4.75 -16.97 -14.31
N THR A 244 -5.27 -16.91 -13.08
CA THR A 244 -5.86 -15.70 -12.50
C THR A 244 -4.98 -15.19 -11.38
N THR A 245 -4.31 -14.06 -11.62
CA THR A 245 -3.52 -13.37 -10.61
C THR A 245 -4.33 -12.24 -10.02
N THR A 246 -4.40 -12.21 -8.69
CA THR A 246 -4.92 -11.07 -7.92
C THR A 246 -3.72 -10.30 -7.36
N PRO A 247 -3.27 -9.21 -8.01
CA PRO A 247 -2.22 -8.36 -7.48
C PRO A 247 -2.85 -7.48 -6.41
N GLN A 248 -2.84 -7.97 -5.19
CA GLN A 248 -3.00 -7.11 -4.03
C GLN A 248 -1.64 -7.08 -3.36
N TYR A 249 -0.91 -6.00 -3.59
CA TYR A 249 0.19 -5.61 -2.71
C TYR A 249 -0.31 -4.37 -1.97
N GLY A 250 -0.47 -4.49 -0.66
CA GLY A 250 -0.82 -3.36 0.17
C GLY A 250 -0.13 -3.48 1.51
N PHE A 251 0.47 -2.37 1.92
CA PHE A 251 1.09 -2.24 3.22
C PHE A 251 0.08 -1.65 4.19
N ILE A 252 0.18 -2.05 5.45
CA ILE A 252 -0.53 -1.37 6.52
C ILE A 252 -0.05 0.08 6.56
N ARG A 253 -0.99 1.02 6.52
CA ARG A 253 -0.70 2.46 6.49
C ARG A 253 -1.67 3.23 7.36
N GLY A 254 -1.15 4.29 7.99
CA GLY A 254 -1.93 5.18 8.83
C GLY A 254 -2.24 4.60 10.21
N ASN A 255 -1.51 3.58 10.68
CA ASN A 255 -1.71 3.07 12.04
C ASN A 255 -1.30 4.11 13.09
N SER A 256 -1.78 3.96 14.33
CA SER A 256 -1.51 4.89 15.42
C SER A 256 -0.02 5.06 15.70
N GLU A 257 0.79 4.01 15.64
CA GLU A 257 2.24 4.10 15.86
C GLU A 257 2.95 4.98 14.83
N GLN A 258 2.55 4.88 13.55
CA GLN A 258 3.06 5.71 12.46
C GLN A 258 2.74 7.19 12.69
N ILE A 259 1.47 7.46 13.01
CA ILE A 259 1.02 8.83 13.27
C ILE A 259 1.72 9.38 14.50
N TYR A 260 1.94 8.56 15.54
CA TYR A 260 2.66 8.96 16.75
C TYR A 260 4.10 9.35 16.47
N GLN A 261 4.82 8.57 15.66
CA GLN A 261 6.18 8.92 15.25
C GLN A 261 6.21 10.20 14.41
N MET A 262 5.30 10.34 13.45
CA MET A 262 5.19 11.57 12.67
C MET A 262 4.87 12.79 13.55
N GLU A 263 3.94 12.64 14.50
CA GLU A 263 3.59 13.69 15.44
C GLU A 263 4.81 14.11 16.24
N LYS A 264 5.58 13.16 16.78
CA LYS A 264 6.83 13.42 17.50
C LYS A 264 7.87 14.15 16.64
N TYR A 265 8.08 13.73 15.39
CA TYR A 265 9.03 14.38 14.48
C TYR A 265 8.65 15.83 14.16
N TYR A 266 7.37 16.07 13.87
CA TYR A 266 6.89 17.39 13.49
C TYR A 266 6.50 18.29 14.67
N TYR A 267 6.49 17.77 15.90
CA TYR A 267 6.13 18.53 17.10
C TYR A 267 7.09 19.70 17.36
N SER A 268 8.38 19.51 17.07
CA SER A 268 9.42 20.53 17.25
C SER A 268 9.15 21.83 16.48
N TYR A 269 8.38 21.77 15.39
CA TYR A 269 7.97 22.93 14.59
C TYR A 269 6.72 23.64 15.12
N GLN A 270 6.06 23.08 16.14
CA GLN A 270 4.73 23.50 16.62
C GLN A 270 4.75 24.09 18.05
N SER A 271 5.86 23.89 18.77
CA SER A 271 6.05 24.49 20.09
C SER A 271 6.77 25.84 19.97
N PRO A 272 6.13 26.96 20.38
CA PRO A 272 6.79 28.26 20.42
C PRO A 272 7.91 28.33 21.48
N GLU A 273 7.88 27.44 22.48
CA GLU A 273 8.71 27.53 23.69
C GLU A 273 9.74 26.40 23.81
N PHE A 274 9.44 25.21 23.28
CA PHE A 274 10.26 24.00 23.43
C PHE A 274 10.60 23.40 22.07
N LYS A 275 11.44 24.10 21.29
CA LYS A 275 12.14 23.46 20.17
C LYS A 275 13.00 22.34 20.75
N THR A 276 12.94 21.14 20.16
CA THR A 276 13.81 20.03 20.55
C THR A 276 15.25 20.49 20.59
N LEU A 277 15.85 20.51 21.78
CA LEU A 277 17.25 20.84 21.94
C LEU A 277 18.06 19.71 21.30
N VAL A 278 18.98 20.05 20.40
CA VAL A 278 19.88 19.09 19.73
C VAL A 278 20.57 18.15 20.74
N ASN A 279 20.78 18.63 21.96
CA ASN A 279 21.49 17.91 23.01
C ASN A 279 20.59 17.06 23.92
N ASN A 280 19.26 17.11 23.77
CA ASN A 280 18.33 16.26 24.51
C ASN A 280 17.11 15.88 23.64
N PRO A 281 17.29 14.99 22.66
CA PRO A 281 16.21 14.55 21.76
C PRO A 281 15.11 13.73 22.48
N GLY A 282 15.33 13.35 23.75
CA GLY A 282 14.42 12.54 24.54
C GLY A 282 13.50 13.34 25.48
N TRP A 283 13.76 14.62 25.71
CA TRP A 283 12.99 15.41 26.67
C TRP A 283 12.29 16.60 26.00
N ASN A 284 10.99 16.44 25.80
CA ASN A 284 10.08 17.55 25.57
C ASN A 284 8.97 17.46 26.63
N GLY A 285 9.14 18.21 27.73
CA GLY A 285 8.23 18.17 28.89
C GLY A 285 6.82 18.70 28.60
N ALA A 286 6.65 19.30 27.43
CA ALA A 286 5.41 19.82 26.90
C ALA A 286 5.10 19.11 25.58
N TYR A 287 5.27 17.78 25.48
CA TYR A 287 4.75 17.00 24.36
C TYR A 287 3.68 16.04 24.88
N GLU A 288 2.43 16.35 24.58
CA GLU A 288 1.32 15.41 24.72
C GLU A 288 0.83 14.95 23.35
N SER A 289 0.81 13.63 23.14
CA SER A 289 0.33 13.02 21.90
C SER A 289 -1.19 13.12 21.80
N TYR A 290 -1.66 13.49 20.61
CA TYR A 290 -3.09 13.51 20.30
C TYR A 290 -3.55 12.19 19.64
N VAL A 291 -2.61 11.30 19.31
CA VAL A 291 -2.89 9.96 18.78
C VAL A 291 -3.52 9.06 19.84
N VAL A 292 -4.54 8.33 19.42
CA VAL A 292 -5.15 7.23 20.17
C VAL A 292 -4.67 5.89 19.62
N ASP A 293 -4.23 5.01 20.51
CA ASP A 293 -3.72 3.67 20.19
C ASP A 293 -4.78 2.78 19.53
N GLY A 294 -4.35 1.95 18.57
CA GLY A 294 -5.20 1.00 17.85
C GLY A 294 -6.10 1.62 16.77
N GLN A 295 -5.95 2.92 16.49
CA GLN A 295 -6.71 3.62 15.46
C GLN A 295 -5.95 3.73 14.14
N TYR A 296 -6.70 3.86 13.05
CA TYR A 296 -6.19 4.14 11.71
C TYR A 296 -6.61 5.54 11.25
N TYR A 297 -5.68 6.27 10.65
CA TYR A 297 -5.85 7.67 10.26
C TYR A 297 -5.56 7.89 8.77
N ASP A 298 -6.51 8.50 8.09
CA ASP A 298 -6.29 9.13 6.78
C ASP A 298 -5.41 10.36 6.98
N THR A 299 -4.38 10.53 6.14
CA THR A 299 -3.48 11.69 6.21
C THR A 299 -3.67 12.60 5.01
N TYR A 300 -3.89 13.88 5.27
CA TYR A 300 -4.03 14.93 4.26
C TYR A 300 -2.80 15.81 4.28
N TYR A 301 -2.25 16.09 3.10
CA TYR A 301 -1.07 16.91 2.92
C TYR A 301 -1.43 18.15 2.11
N LEU A 302 -1.17 19.31 2.69
CA LEU A 302 -1.42 20.60 2.06
C LEU A 302 -0.15 21.44 2.12
N LYS A 303 0.49 21.67 0.96
CA LYS A 303 1.64 22.57 0.81
C LYS A 303 1.18 23.87 0.16
N PHE A 304 1.50 25.01 0.76
CA PHE A 304 1.11 26.33 0.27
C PHE A 304 2.17 27.39 0.58
N LEU A 305 2.20 28.44 -0.23
CA LEU A 305 3.03 29.62 -0.02
C LEU A 305 2.41 30.50 1.06
N SER A 306 3.22 31.05 1.97
CA SER A 306 2.73 31.99 2.99
C SER A 306 2.09 33.21 2.35
N VAL A 307 0.88 33.58 2.78
CA VAL A 307 0.16 34.77 2.28
C VAL A 307 0.81 36.07 2.78
N ASP A 308 1.33 36.02 4.00
CA ASP A 308 2.15 37.08 4.56
C ASP A 308 3.55 36.92 3.96
N ASP A 309 3.72 37.28 2.69
CA ASP A 309 5.04 37.54 2.12
C ASP A 309 5.74 38.47 3.13
N LEU A 310 6.75 37.97 3.85
CA LEU A 310 7.68 38.81 4.59
C LEU A 310 8.43 39.63 3.54
N GLY A 311 7.80 40.70 3.06
CA GLY A 311 8.12 41.46 1.85
C GLY A 311 9.46 42.20 1.86
N THR A 312 10.45 41.72 2.61
CA THR A 312 11.80 42.30 2.71
C THR A 312 12.91 41.26 2.97
N TRP A 313 12.67 39.96 2.79
CA TRP A 313 13.75 38.95 2.81
C TRP A 313 13.79 38.16 1.51
N ASP A 314 14.31 38.80 0.47
CA ASP A 314 14.72 38.25 -0.83
C ASP A 314 13.67 37.40 -1.59
N ASN A 315 13.29 37.88 -2.77
CA ASN A 315 12.40 37.21 -3.74
C ASN A 315 12.91 35.83 -4.21
N SER A 316 14.11 35.43 -3.81
CA SER A 316 14.72 34.12 -4.12
C SER A 316 14.40 33.00 -3.12
N LEU A 317 13.76 33.30 -1.97
CA LEU A 317 13.48 32.33 -0.91
C LEU A 317 11.97 32.25 -0.56
N PRO A 318 11.14 31.61 -1.41
CA PRO A 318 9.76 31.31 -1.03
C PRO A 318 9.74 30.44 0.22
N GLN A 319 9.10 30.93 1.29
CA GLN A 319 8.84 30.13 2.49
C GLN A 319 7.56 29.33 2.27
N ASP A 320 7.74 28.03 2.09
CA ASP A 320 6.61 27.13 2.02
C ASP A 320 6.09 26.80 3.42
N GLN A 321 4.79 26.54 3.51
CA GLN A 321 4.18 25.96 4.69
C GLN A 321 3.50 24.66 4.31
N THR A 322 3.67 23.66 5.15
CA THR A 322 3.01 22.37 4.97
C THR A 322 2.11 22.11 6.16
N VAL A 323 0.87 21.73 5.90
CA VAL A 323 -0.04 21.22 6.92
C VAL A 323 -0.32 19.75 6.65
N ILE A 324 -0.07 18.93 7.67
CA ILE A 324 -0.38 17.49 7.68
C ILE A 324 -1.55 17.30 8.64
N ILE A 325 -2.58 16.57 8.22
CA ILE A 325 -3.78 16.36 9.05
C ILE A 325 -4.07 14.87 9.08
N ALA A 326 -3.97 14.25 10.26
CA ALA A 326 -4.33 12.87 10.49
C ALA A 326 -5.74 12.81 11.07
N ILE A 327 -6.67 12.17 10.34
CA ILE A 327 -8.08 12.05 10.72
C ILE A 327 -8.45 10.57 10.83
N PRO A 328 -9.06 10.12 11.95
CA PRO A 328 -9.58 8.76 12.03
C PRO A 328 -10.47 8.41 10.83
N ILE A 329 -10.30 7.21 10.27
CA ILE A 329 -11.00 6.77 9.04
C ILE A 329 -12.53 6.93 9.10
N THR A 330 -13.13 6.89 10.29
CA THR A 330 -14.58 7.00 10.50
C THR A 330 -15.10 8.44 10.49
N GLN A 331 -14.21 9.46 10.41
CA GLN A 331 -14.53 10.87 10.68
C GLN A 331 -14.02 11.84 9.62
N SER A 332 -13.50 11.34 8.50
CA SER A 332 -12.98 12.17 7.40
C SER A 332 -14.07 12.97 6.68
N ALA A 333 -15.30 12.46 6.58
CA ALA A 333 -16.34 13.02 5.72
C ALA A 333 -16.70 14.51 5.98
N PRO A 334 -16.91 14.99 7.23
CA PRO A 334 -17.20 16.41 7.47
C PRO A 334 -16.06 17.33 7.04
N PHE A 335 -14.82 16.92 7.30
CA PHE A 335 -13.63 17.66 6.89
C PHE A 335 -13.47 17.68 5.37
N GLU A 336 -13.60 16.52 4.72
CA GLU A 336 -13.54 16.40 3.26
C GLU A 336 -14.59 17.26 2.57
N THR A 337 -15.80 17.36 3.13
CA THR A 337 -16.88 18.21 2.60
C THR A 337 -16.44 19.68 2.56
N ILE A 338 -15.89 20.19 3.66
CA ILE A 338 -15.43 21.58 3.77
C ILE A 338 -14.24 21.84 2.85
N MET A 339 -13.23 20.97 2.88
CA MET A 339 -12.03 21.14 2.08
C MET A 339 -12.29 20.99 0.59
N THR A 340 -13.19 20.08 0.19
CA THR A 340 -13.60 19.93 -1.21
C THR A 340 -14.34 21.16 -1.72
N ALA A 341 -15.18 21.78 -0.87
CA ALA A 341 -15.85 23.03 -1.25
C ALA A 341 -14.85 24.17 -1.48
N TYR A 342 -13.82 24.29 -0.63
CA TYR A 342 -12.83 25.35 -0.74
C TYR A 342 -11.77 25.08 -1.83
N LEU A 343 -11.11 23.92 -1.78
CA LEU A 343 -9.94 23.56 -2.60
C LEU A 343 -10.26 22.68 -3.81
N GLY A 344 -11.41 22.01 -3.82
CA GLY A 344 -11.68 20.88 -4.70
C GLY A 344 -11.27 19.56 -4.06
N ALA A 345 -11.74 18.46 -4.67
CA ALA A 345 -11.52 17.11 -4.15
C ALA A 345 -10.02 16.80 -4.10
N ALA A 346 -9.55 16.26 -2.98
CA ALA A 346 -8.17 15.82 -2.84
C ALA A 346 -7.92 14.60 -3.76
N PRO A 347 -6.97 14.64 -4.70
CA PRO A 347 -6.57 13.43 -5.39
C PRO A 347 -6.01 12.43 -4.37
N THR A 348 -6.49 11.18 -4.47
CA THR A 348 -5.97 10.09 -3.66
C THR A 348 -4.65 9.63 -4.27
N ASN A 349 -3.55 9.82 -3.57
CA ASN A 349 -2.21 9.53 -4.12
C ASN A 349 -1.88 8.03 -4.08
N VAL A 350 -2.69 7.23 -3.37
CA VAL A 350 -2.51 5.77 -3.26
C VAL A 350 -3.83 5.09 -2.90
N SER A 351 -4.56 4.61 -3.91
CA SER A 351 -5.59 3.58 -3.72
C SER A 351 -4.96 2.21 -3.98
N PRO A 352 -5.27 1.14 -3.23
CA PRO A 352 -4.89 -0.21 -3.64
C PRO A 352 -5.55 -0.48 -5.00
N VAL A 353 -4.77 -0.46 -6.07
CA VAL A 353 -5.26 -0.81 -7.40
C VAL A 353 -5.44 -2.32 -7.42
N VAL A 354 -6.65 -2.80 -7.14
CA VAL A 354 -7.02 -4.20 -7.38
C VAL A 354 -7.04 -4.40 -8.89
N ARG A 355 -6.01 -5.07 -9.44
CA ARG A 355 -5.91 -5.34 -10.87
C ARG A 355 -5.96 -6.83 -11.17
N THR A 356 -7.12 -7.46 -11.07
CA THR A 356 -7.25 -8.87 -11.45
C THR A 356 -6.82 -9.06 -12.90
N THR A 357 -5.80 -9.89 -13.12
CA THR A 357 -5.36 -10.26 -14.47
C THR A 357 -5.71 -11.72 -14.67
N THR A 358 -6.60 -11.99 -15.62
CA THR A 358 -7.00 -13.34 -15.99
C THR A 358 -6.45 -13.62 -17.38
N THR A 359 -5.69 -14.70 -17.50
CA THR A 359 -5.18 -15.19 -18.78
C THR A 359 -5.89 -16.49 -19.10
N THR A 360 -6.56 -16.54 -20.26
CA THR A 360 -7.24 -17.73 -20.80
C THR A 360 -6.77 -17.96 -22.23
N SER A 361 -6.76 -19.23 -22.65
CA SER A 361 -6.50 -19.61 -24.04
C SER A 361 -7.69 -19.22 -24.93
N SER A 362 -7.73 -17.96 -25.37
CA SER A 362 -8.46 -17.61 -26.58
C SER A 362 -7.57 -16.73 -27.44
N SER A 363 -7.42 -17.14 -28.70
CA SER A 363 -6.69 -16.40 -29.72
C SER A 363 -7.33 -15.03 -29.92
N THR A 364 -6.85 -14.00 -29.21
CA THR A 364 -6.53 -12.66 -29.74
C THR A 364 -6.15 -11.69 -28.63
N THR A 365 -4.91 -11.18 -28.72
CA THR A 365 -4.45 -9.86 -28.26
C THR A 365 -4.61 -9.52 -26.77
N SER A 366 -3.58 -9.87 -25.98
CA SER A 366 -3.36 -9.29 -24.64
C SER A 366 -2.92 -7.82 -24.77
N THR A 367 -3.67 -6.88 -24.20
CA THR A 367 -3.26 -5.46 -24.15
C THR A 367 -2.50 -5.19 -22.86
N PHE A 368 -1.21 -4.88 -22.96
CA PHE A 368 -0.42 -4.37 -21.84
C PHE A 368 -0.51 -2.84 -21.80
N THR A 369 -0.95 -2.30 -20.67
CA THR A 369 -0.74 -0.88 -20.32
C THR A 369 0.35 -0.82 -19.26
N SER A 370 1.56 -0.43 -19.70
CA SER A 370 2.65 0.01 -18.83
C SER A 370 2.39 1.47 -18.41
N PHE A 371 2.54 1.78 -17.14
CA PHE A 371 2.71 3.16 -16.69
C PHE A 371 3.96 3.24 -15.81
N ASN A 372 4.79 4.25 -16.12
CA ASN A 372 5.96 4.70 -15.36
C ASN A 372 5.56 5.23 -13.98
#